data_AF-A0A6G3WX55-F1
#
_entry.id   AF-A0A6G3WX55-F1
#
_cell.length_a   1.000
_cell.length_b   1.000
_cell.length_c   1.000
_cell.angle_alpha   90.00
_cell.angle_beta   90.00
_cell.angle_gamma   90.00
#
_symmetry.space_group_name_H-M   'P 1'
#
loop_
_entity.id
_entity.type
_entity.pdbx_description
1 polymer ?
#
loop_
_entity_poly.entity_id
_entity_poly.type
_entity_poly.pdbx_seq_one_letter_code
_entity_poly.pdbx_strand_id
1 'polypeptide(L)' 'PHLAARSTVVEHSGLTQPAPAPRFSATPVSVRTGPALPGGDSAAVAADWDVPALRPADSPDTY' A
#
# COMPACT_ATOMS: atom_id res chain seq x y z
N PRO A 1 7.07 -9.91 -26.61
CA PRO A 1 5.74 -9.22 -26.60
C PRO A 1 5.84 -7.90 -25.81
N HIS A 2 5.13 -6.84 -26.22
CA HIS A 2 5.38 -5.46 -25.75
C HIS A 2 5.13 -5.21 -24.25
N LEU A 3 4.17 -5.92 -23.64
CA LEU A 3 3.86 -5.76 -22.21
C LEU A 3 5.02 -6.24 -21.32
N ALA A 4 5.60 -7.39 -21.65
CA ALA A 4 6.75 -7.94 -20.93
C ALA A 4 8.00 -7.07 -21.13
N ALA A 5 8.26 -6.63 -22.37
CA ALA A 5 9.41 -5.77 -22.70
C ALA A 5 9.38 -4.43 -21.94
N ARG A 6 8.19 -4.00 -21.51
CA ARG A 6 8.01 -2.79 -20.73
C ARG A 6 7.78 -3.07 -19.25
N SER A 7 7.68 -4.31 -18.77
CA SER A 7 7.31 -4.58 -17.37
C SER A 7 6.03 -3.82 -16.96
N THR A 8 5.01 -3.84 -17.82
CA THR A 8 3.74 -3.13 -17.59
C THR A 8 2.87 -3.80 -16.53
N VAL A 9 3.12 -5.08 -16.25
CA VAL A 9 2.45 -5.87 -15.20
C VAL A 9 3.52 -6.29 -14.19
N VAL A 10 3.19 -6.19 -12.90
CA VAL A 10 4.05 -6.54 -11.78
C VAL A 10 3.31 -7.46 -10.81
N GLU A 11 4.06 -8.32 -10.14
CA GLU A 11 3.57 -9.09 -9.00
C GLU A 11 3.98 -8.37 -7.72
N HIS A 12 3.03 -8.08 -6.84
CA HIS A 12 3.31 -7.53 -5.51
C HIS A 12 2.27 -7.98 -4.50
N SER A 13 2.72 -8.42 -3.32
CA SER A 13 1.87 -9.01 -2.26
C SER A 13 0.99 -10.17 -2.76
N GLY A 14 1.49 -10.99 -3.68
CA GLY A 14 0.76 -12.12 -4.27
C GLY A 14 -0.33 -11.73 -5.28
N LEU A 15 -0.36 -10.45 -5.69
CA LEU A 15 -1.32 -9.92 -6.65
C LEU A 15 -0.63 -9.47 -7.93
N THR A 16 -1.13 -9.96 -9.06
CA THR A 16 -0.82 -9.46 -10.39
C THR A 16 -1.53 -8.13 -10.60
N GLN A 17 -0.76 -7.05 -10.82
CA GLN A 17 -1.32 -5.72 -10.99
C GLN A 17 -0.54 -4.89 -12.03
N PRO A 18 -1.15 -3.84 -12.60
CA PRO A 18 -0.42 -2.91 -13.45
C PRO A 18 0.71 -2.23 -12.68
N ALA A 19 1.85 -2.05 -13.33
CA ALA A 19 2.89 -1.16 -12.82
C ALA A 19 2.37 0.29 -12.77
N PRO A 20 2.83 1.13 -11.83
CA PRO A 20 2.47 2.55 -11.78
C PRO A 20 2.73 3.26 -13.11
N ALA A 21 1.80 4.15 -13.49
CA ALA A 21 1.87 4.95 -14.71
C ALA A 21 1.33 6.38 -14.47
N PRO A 22 1.89 7.43 -15.13
CA PRO A 22 3.03 7.41 -16.07
C PRO A 22 4.38 7.12 -15.40
N ARG A 23 5.41 6.83 -16.20
CA ARG A 23 6.77 6.55 -15.70
C ARG A 23 7.61 7.81 -15.74
N PHE A 24 7.81 8.40 -14.58
CA PHE A 24 8.70 9.55 -14.43
C PHE A 24 10.15 9.08 -14.27
N SER A 25 11.05 9.67 -15.05
CA SER A 25 12.49 9.36 -14.99
C SER A 25 13.18 10.04 -13.81
N ALA A 26 12.77 11.27 -13.48
CA ALA A 26 13.35 12.04 -12.37
C ALA A 26 12.92 11.50 -10.98
N THR A 27 11.71 10.97 -10.88
CA THR A 27 11.15 10.40 -9.65
C THR A 27 10.53 9.02 -9.93
N PRO A 28 11.36 7.97 -10.08
CA PRO A 28 10.85 6.63 -10.29
C PRO A 28 9.95 6.19 -9.14
N VAL A 29 8.86 5.50 -9.45
CA VAL A 29 7.89 5.01 -8.47
C VAL A 29 7.73 3.49 -8.60
N SER A 30 7.48 2.83 -7.48
CA SER A 30 7.18 1.41 -7.41
C SER A 30 6.04 1.16 -6.43
N VAL A 31 5.32 0.04 -6.59
CA VAL A 31 4.42 -0.46 -5.54
C VAL A 31 5.28 -0.89 -4.35
N ARG A 32 4.93 -0.43 -3.14
CA ARG A 32 5.76 -0.67 -1.93
C ARG A 32 5.04 -1.42 -0.83
N THR A 33 3.72 -1.31 -0.76
CA THR A 33 2.89 -1.95 0.27
C THR A 33 1.76 -2.71 -0.38
N GLY A 34 1.29 -3.75 0.30
CA GLY A 34 0.06 -4.44 -0.12
C GLY A 34 -1.17 -3.56 0.12
N PRO A 35 -2.37 -4.04 -0.24
CA PRO A 35 -3.63 -3.40 0.13
C PRO A 35 -3.71 -3.20 1.64
N ALA A 36 -4.18 -2.04 2.08
CA ALA A 36 -4.40 -1.78 3.49
C ALA A 36 -5.50 -2.72 4.04
N LEU A 37 -5.28 -3.25 5.24
CA LEU A 37 -6.32 -3.94 6.00
C LEU A 37 -7.17 -2.91 6.74
N PRO A 38 -8.46 -3.21 7.03
CA PRO A 38 -9.27 -2.37 7.91
C PRO A 38 -8.53 -2.10 9.24
N GLY A 39 -8.38 -0.83 9.60
CA GLY A 39 -7.71 -0.42 10.84
C GLY A 39 -6.18 -0.48 10.85
N GLY A 40 -5.53 -1.04 9.80
CA GLY A 40 -4.09 -1.33 9.80
C GLY A 40 -3.17 -0.13 10.06
N ASP A 41 -3.57 1.06 9.60
CA ASP A 41 -2.78 2.30 9.75
C ASP A 41 -3.38 3.26 10.79
N SER A 42 -4.52 2.93 11.40
CA SER A 42 -5.27 3.88 12.26
C SER A 42 -4.47 4.36 13.46
N ALA A 43 -3.69 3.48 14.10
CA ALA A 43 -2.86 3.85 15.24
C ALA A 43 -1.71 4.81 14.86
N ALA A 44 -1.09 4.58 13.68
CA ALA A 44 -0.01 5.44 13.18
C ALA A 44 -0.53 6.84 12.83
N VAL A 45 -1.67 6.91 12.15
CA VAL A 45 -2.34 8.18 11.82
C VAL A 45 -2.75 8.95 13.07
N ALA A 46 -3.33 8.27 14.07
CA ALA A 46 -3.74 8.91 15.32
C ALA A 46 -2.57 9.53 16.10
N ALA A 47 -1.39 8.91 16.04
CA ALA A 47 -0.17 9.44 16.65
C ALA A 47 0.40 10.63 15.87
N ASP A 48 0.44 10.54 14.53
CA ASP A 48 0.94 11.62 13.66
C ASP A 48 0.11 12.91 13.78
N TRP A 49 -1.21 12.76 14.02
CA TRP A 49 -2.16 13.87 14.11
C TRP A 49 -2.48 14.30 15.55
N ASP A 50 -1.83 13.71 16.56
CA ASP A 50 -2.05 13.97 18.00
C ASP A 50 -3.53 13.83 18.44
N VAL A 51 -4.19 12.75 18.00
CA VAL A 51 -5.60 12.44 18.29
C VAL A 51 -5.74 11.04 18.91
N PRO A 52 -5.23 10.84 20.15
CA PRO A 52 -5.13 9.52 20.76
C PRO A 52 -6.48 8.82 20.98
N ALA A 53 -7.59 9.57 21.05
CA ALA A 53 -8.94 9.02 21.15
C ALA A 53 -9.37 8.19 19.94
N LEU A 54 -8.69 8.33 18.80
CA LEU A 54 -8.94 7.56 17.58
C LEU A 54 -8.09 6.29 17.48
N ARG A 55 -7.23 6.02 18.47
CA ARG A 55 -6.45 4.78 18.48
C ARG A 55 -7.44 3.61 18.62
N PRO A 56 -7.40 2.61 17.73
CA PRO A 56 -8.25 1.45 17.90
C PRO A 56 -8.00 0.83 19.27
N ALA A 57 -9.06 0.41 19.95
CA ALA A 57 -8.93 -0.46 21.12
C ALA A 57 -8.16 -1.72 20.67
N ASP A 58 -7.35 -2.29 21.56
CA ASP A 58 -6.71 -3.59 21.33
C ASP A 58 -7.80 -4.68 21.28
N SER A 59 -8.57 -4.71 20.20
CA SER A 59 -9.57 -5.72 19.92
C SER A 59 -8.81 -6.92 19.36
N PRO A 60 -8.85 -8.09 20.02
CA PRO A 60 -8.28 -9.29 19.45
C PRO A 60 -9.24 -9.73 18.34
N ASP A 61 -8.94 -9.33 17.11
CA ASP A 61 -9.63 -9.84 15.92
C ASP A 61 -9.31 -11.34 15.79
N THR A 62 -10.08 -12.13 16.53
CA THR A 62 -10.25 -13.56 16.31
C THR A 62 -11.23 -13.68 15.14
N TYR A 63 -10.73 -14.15 14.00
CA TYR A 63 -11.55 -14.88 13.04
C TYR A 63 -11.56 -16.35 13.44
#